data_AF-A0A2V8SVJ2-F1
#
_entry.id   AF-A0A2V8SVJ2-F1
#
_cell.length_a   1.000
_cell.length_b   1.000
_cell.length_c   1.000
_cell.angle_alpha   90.00
_cell.angle_beta   90.00
_cell.angle_gamma   90.00
#
_symmetry.space_group_name_H-M   'P 1'
#
loop_
_entity.id
_entity.type
_entity.pdbx_description
1 polymer ?
#
loop_
_entity_poly.entity_id
_entity_poly.type
_entity_poly.pdbx_seq_one_letter_code
_entity_poly.pdbx_strand_id
1 'polypeptide(L)'
;LEELLNQLIERLVEEGYLKLSEEPASADEQRRRQGQPRQGELGEPLPRNVKFEVTEKGLDFLGYKTLRNLLGSLGKSSVGRHDTQHLSTGIEAVQVSKPYEFGDTVNLDVNTTLLSAIKREGLGVPLNLEYRDLHVHQCDYQSSCATVVMLDCSHSMILYGEDRFTPAKKVALALAHLIRTQYPGDSLKVVLFHDSAEELPLARLATTRVGPYHTNTAEGLKLARRILQAQRKEMKQIVMVTDGKPTACFLDGREQASGALGRSAWGYGELRGGRRLYKNSMGGDPVVMEATFREVQACRKAGVMINTFMLASDYYLVEFVKQMTQMTSGKAYFATPGNLTQFVLIDFLKRKKSRVK
;
A
#
# COMPACT_ATOMS: atom_id res chain seq x y z
N LEU A 1 3.55 -33.43 12.03
CA LEU A 1 3.44 -31.97 11.75
C LEU A 1 4.27 -31.61 10.53
N GLU A 2 5.53 -32.04 10.46
CA GLU A 2 6.41 -31.79 9.30
C GLU A 2 5.87 -32.40 7.99
N GLU A 3 5.36 -33.64 8.02
CA GLU A 3 4.72 -34.26 6.85
C GLU A 3 3.51 -33.46 6.33
N LEU A 4 2.66 -32.97 7.25
CA LEU A 4 1.51 -32.12 6.91
C LEU A 4 1.96 -30.77 6.32
N LEU A 5 3.03 -30.18 6.85
CA LEU A 5 3.61 -28.95 6.31
C LEU A 5 4.18 -29.17 4.91
N ASN A 6 4.88 -30.28 4.67
CA ASN A 6 5.41 -30.62 3.37
C ASN A 6 4.29 -30.86 2.34
N GLN A 7 3.24 -31.61 2.70
CA GLN A 7 2.06 -31.80 1.84
C GLN A 7 1.35 -30.47 1.52
N LEU A 8 1.25 -29.56 2.50
CA LEU A 8 0.70 -28.22 2.28
C LEU A 8 1.58 -27.39 1.34
N ILE A 9 2.89 -27.44 1.51
CA ILE A 9 3.85 -26.73 0.64
C ILE A 9 3.76 -27.27 -0.78
N GLU A 10 3.79 -28.60 -0.96
CA GLU A 10 3.65 -29.25 -2.27
C GLU A 10 2.36 -28.82 -2.96
N ARG A 11 1.22 -28.88 -2.24
CA ARG A 11 -0.07 -28.44 -2.77
C ARG A 11 -0.08 -26.95 -3.15
N LEU A 12 0.55 -26.08 -2.34
CA LEU A 12 0.65 -24.65 -2.65
C LEU A 12 1.53 -24.38 -3.88
N VAL A 13 2.53 -25.22 -4.14
CA VAL A 13 3.38 -25.14 -5.33
C VAL A 13 2.63 -25.67 -6.55
N GLU A 14 1.94 -26.81 -6.44
CA GLU A 14 1.11 -27.40 -7.50
C GLU A 14 -0.02 -26.45 -7.93
N GLU A 15 -0.72 -25.86 -6.96
CA GLU A 15 -1.78 -24.89 -7.23
C GLU A 15 -1.22 -23.52 -7.67
N GLY A 16 0.11 -23.35 -7.71
CA GLY A 16 0.79 -22.19 -8.26
C GLY A 16 0.80 -20.94 -7.36
N TYR A 17 0.60 -21.10 -6.05
CA TYR A 17 0.69 -20.00 -5.08
C TYR A 17 2.12 -19.71 -4.62
N LEU A 18 3.00 -20.72 -4.67
CA LEU A 18 4.41 -20.63 -4.33
C LEU A 18 5.29 -21.09 -5.48
N LYS A 19 6.44 -20.44 -5.62
CA LYS A 19 7.53 -20.88 -6.50
C LYS A 19 8.73 -21.26 -5.64
N LEU A 20 9.29 -22.43 -5.92
CA LEU A 20 10.52 -22.90 -5.28
C LEU A 20 11.71 -22.57 -6.18
N SER A 21 12.73 -22.00 -5.58
CA SER A 21 14.04 -21.82 -6.22
C SER A 21 15.11 -22.40 -5.30
N GLU A 22 15.95 -23.27 -5.83
CA GLU A 22 17.14 -23.74 -5.12
C GLU A 22 18.23 -22.67 -5.28
N GLU A 23 18.77 -22.16 -4.18
CA GLU A 23 19.96 -21.32 -4.26
C GLU A 23 21.18 -22.21 -4.54
N PRO A 24 22.03 -21.88 -5.53
CA PRO A 24 23.29 -22.59 -5.71
C PRO A 24 24.13 -22.39 -4.45
N ALA A 25 24.69 -23.48 -3.93
CA ALA A 25 25.57 -23.46 -2.76
C ALA A 25 26.64 -22.38 -2.91
N SER A 26 26.86 -21.62 -1.83
CA SER A 26 27.84 -20.53 -1.82
C SER A 26 29.25 -21.05 -2.13
N ALA A 27 30.13 -20.19 -2.69
CA ALA A 27 31.51 -20.58 -3.01
C ALA A 27 32.28 -21.10 -1.79
N ASP A 28 31.93 -20.66 -0.58
CA ASP A 28 32.51 -21.15 0.68
C ASP A 28 32.00 -22.55 1.07
N GLU A 29 30.75 -22.89 0.77
CA GLU A 29 30.23 -24.26 0.89
C GLU A 29 30.83 -25.20 -0.15
N GLN A 30 31.09 -24.71 -1.38
CA GLN A 30 31.82 -25.45 -2.40
C GLN A 30 33.30 -25.67 -2.03
N ARG A 31 33.94 -24.72 -1.36
CA ARG A 31 35.31 -24.88 -0.81
C ARG A 31 35.36 -25.92 0.32
N ARG A 32 34.36 -25.95 1.19
CA ARG A 32 34.21 -27.01 2.20
C ARG A 32 34.01 -28.40 1.57
N ARG A 33 33.36 -28.48 0.40
CA ARG A 33 33.20 -29.73 -0.37
C ARG A 33 34.51 -30.29 -0.96
N GLN A 34 35.53 -29.46 -1.23
CA GLN A 34 36.80 -29.91 -1.83
C GLN A 34 37.89 -30.25 -0.79
N GLY A 35 37.68 -29.93 0.50
CA GLY A 35 38.72 -30.00 1.54
C GLY A 35 38.79 -31.28 2.39
N GLN A 36 37.93 -32.28 2.19
CA GLN A 36 37.97 -33.51 2.98
C GLN A 36 38.21 -34.76 2.12
N PRO A 37 39.35 -35.46 2.31
CA PRO A 37 39.43 -36.88 2.07
C PRO A 37 39.44 -37.63 3.41
N ARG A 38 38.43 -38.49 3.66
CA ARG A 38 38.59 -39.85 4.23
C ARG A 38 37.25 -40.51 4.58
N GLN A 39 37.13 -41.75 4.10
CA GLN A 39 36.47 -42.94 4.67
C GLN A 39 35.18 -42.76 5.50
N GLY A 40 34.07 -43.24 4.93
CA GLY A 40 33.22 -44.20 5.65
C GLY A 40 32.14 -43.68 6.59
N GLU A 41 31.86 -42.39 6.65
CA GLU A 41 30.68 -41.88 7.37
C GLU A 41 29.64 -41.34 6.39
N LEU A 42 28.40 -41.85 6.52
CA LEU A 42 27.21 -41.30 5.90
C LEU A 42 26.98 -39.90 6.48
N GLY A 43 27.56 -38.88 5.84
CA GLY A 43 27.31 -37.49 6.19
C GLY A 43 25.82 -37.18 6.07
N GLU A 44 25.25 -36.59 7.12
CA GLU A 44 23.88 -36.08 7.10
C GLU A 44 23.70 -35.15 5.88
N PRO A 45 22.63 -35.30 5.10
CA PRO A 45 22.40 -34.44 3.95
C PRO A 45 22.26 -33.00 4.44
N LEU A 46 23.22 -32.15 4.06
CA LEU A 46 23.17 -30.72 4.32
C LEU A 46 21.82 -30.16 3.83
N PRO A 47 21.15 -29.30 4.62
CA PRO A 47 19.82 -28.80 4.28
C PRO A 47 19.89 -28.07 2.94
N ARG A 48 19.04 -28.49 1.99
CA ARG A 48 18.86 -27.75 0.75
C ARG A 48 18.31 -26.37 1.11
N ASN A 49 19.06 -25.31 0.81
CA ASN A 49 18.59 -23.95 0.96
C ASN A 49 17.55 -23.66 -0.14
N VAL A 50 16.30 -24.00 0.16
CA VAL A 50 15.15 -23.75 -0.72
C VAL A 50 14.58 -22.38 -0.40
N LYS A 51 14.55 -21.51 -1.41
CA LYS A 51 13.96 -20.18 -1.32
C LYS A 51 12.54 -20.20 -1.88
N PHE A 52 11.61 -19.78 -1.04
CA PHE A 52 10.19 -19.65 -1.38
C PHE A 52 9.89 -18.24 -1.88
N GLU A 53 9.29 -18.14 -3.07
CA GLU A 53 8.77 -16.91 -3.62
C GLU A 53 7.25 -17.00 -3.77
N VAL A 54 6.53 -15.97 -3.31
CA VAL A 54 5.08 -15.90 -3.43
C VAL A 54 4.73 -15.43 -4.84
N THR A 55 3.88 -16.18 -5.54
CA THR A 55 3.43 -15.81 -6.90
C THR A 55 2.39 -14.70 -6.86
N GLU A 56 2.06 -14.10 -8.02
CA GLU A 56 0.96 -13.12 -8.10
C GLU A 56 -0.37 -13.73 -7.66
N LYS A 57 -0.65 -14.98 -8.04
CA LYS A 57 -1.83 -15.73 -7.58
C LYS A 57 -1.83 -15.89 -6.05
N GLY A 58 -0.65 -16.16 -5.45
CA GLY A 58 -0.43 -16.19 -4.00
C GLY A 58 -0.76 -14.86 -3.32
N LEU A 59 -0.26 -13.76 -3.86
CA LEU A 59 -0.51 -12.41 -3.33
C LEU A 59 -1.99 -12.04 -3.44
N ASP A 60 -2.63 -12.34 -4.56
CA ASP A 60 -4.05 -12.04 -4.78
C ASP A 60 -4.93 -12.83 -3.80
N PHE A 61 -4.61 -14.11 -3.59
CA PHE A 61 -5.28 -14.92 -2.57
C PHE A 61 -5.10 -14.38 -1.14
N LEU A 62 -3.87 -13.98 -0.78
CA LEU A 62 -3.58 -13.37 0.53
C LEU A 62 -4.34 -12.05 0.72
N GLY A 63 -4.38 -11.21 -0.32
CA GLY A 63 -5.12 -9.97 -0.34
C GLY A 63 -6.63 -10.19 -0.18
N TYR A 64 -7.20 -11.10 -0.97
CA TYR A 64 -8.61 -11.49 -0.88
C TYR A 64 -8.97 -12.02 0.50
N LYS A 65 -8.20 -12.98 1.04
CA LYS A 65 -8.45 -13.56 2.37
C LYS A 65 -8.38 -12.50 3.46
N THR A 66 -7.41 -11.59 3.39
CA THR A 66 -7.28 -10.47 4.33
C THR A 66 -8.50 -9.57 4.25
N LEU A 67 -8.90 -9.16 3.05
CA LEU A 67 -10.06 -8.31 2.82
C LEU A 67 -11.37 -8.97 3.31
N ARG A 68 -11.57 -10.25 2.97
CA ARG A 68 -12.75 -11.05 3.38
C ARG A 68 -12.85 -11.17 4.89
N ASN A 69 -11.75 -11.47 5.58
CA ASN A 69 -11.74 -11.60 7.04
C ASN A 69 -12.13 -10.27 7.72
N LEU A 70 -11.70 -9.14 7.16
CA LEU A 70 -11.98 -7.81 7.70
C LEU A 70 -13.40 -7.34 7.38
N LEU A 71 -13.89 -7.58 6.17
CA LEU A 71 -15.27 -7.28 5.80
C LEU A 71 -16.26 -8.20 6.54
N GLY A 72 -15.88 -9.45 6.79
CA GLY A 72 -16.67 -10.39 7.58
C GLY A 72 -16.82 -9.97 9.04
N SER A 73 -15.80 -9.33 9.64
CA SER A 73 -15.87 -8.79 10.99
C SER A 73 -16.57 -7.42 11.07
N LEU A 74 -16.84 -6.77 9.93
CA LEU A 74 -17.43 -5.42 9.84
C LEU A 74 -18.96 -5.40 10.03
N GLY A 75 -19.59 -6.56 10.24
CA GLY A 75 -21.02 -6.65 10.52
C GLY A 75 -21.89 -6.40 9.29
N LYS A 76 -23.13 -6.90 9.35
CA LYS A 76 -24.13 -6.98 8.26
C LYS A 76 -24.63 -5.64 7.69
N SER A 77 -23.89 -4.55 7.81
CA SER A 77 -24.34 -3.22 7.41
C SER A 77 -23.31 -2.51 6.52
N SER A 78 -23.53 -2.65 5.22
CA SER A 78 -23.12 -1.72 4.16
C SER A 78 -21.61 -1.50 4.00
N VAL A 79 -20.95 -2.35 3.19
CA VAL A 79 -19.95 -1.91 2.18
C VAL A 79 -19.81 -2.99 1.10
N GLY A 80 -20.40 -2.75 -0.08
CA GLY A 80 -19.99 -3.37 -1.33
C GLY A 80 -20.78 -4.62 -1.75
N ARG A 81 -21.24 -4.59 -3.01
CA ARG A 81 -22.09 -5.57 -3.74
C ARG A 81 -22.05 -6.98 -3.13
N HIS A 82 -23.09 -7.28 -2.36
CA HIS A 82 -23.49 -8.66 -2.15
C HIS A 82 -24.66 -8.95 -3.06
N ASP A 83 -24.50 -10.02 -3.83
CA ASP A 83 -25.62 -10.77 -4.39
C ASP A 83 -26.36 -11.37 -3.19
N THR A 84 -27.39 -10.68 -2.70
CA THR A 84 -28.27 -11.19 -1.63
C THR A 84 -29.53 -11.76 -2.26
N GLN A 85 -29.88 -13.00 -1.91
CA GLN A 85 -31.16 -13.65 -2.29
C GLN A 85 -32.40 -13.05 -1.60
N HIS A 86 -32.29 -11.85 -1.02
CA HIS A 86 -33.41 -11.13 -0.42
C HIS A 86 -33.66 -9.83 -1.19
N LEU A 87 -34.76 -9.80 -1.92
CA LEU A 87 -35.31 -8.61 -2.55
C LEU A 87 -35.77 -7.64 -1.45
N SER A 88 -35.03 -6.56 -1.24
CA SER A 88 -35.52 -5.41 -0.49
C SER A 88 -36.21 -4.47 -1.46
N THR A 89 -37.41 -3.99 -1.14
CA THR A 89 -38.11 -2.90 -1.87
C THR A 89 -37.50 -1.52 -1.57
N GLY A 90 -36.23 -1.49 -1.14
CA GLY A 90 -35.48 -0.28 -0.88
C GLY A 90 -34.95 0.31 -2.18
N ILE A 91 -35.11 1.63 -2.31
CA ILE A 91 -34.72 2.46 -3.44
C ILE A 91 -33.20 2.35 -3.63
N GLU A 92 -32.72 1.34 -4.34
CA GLU A 92 -31.46 1.45 -5.06
C GLU A 92 -31.72 2.47 -6.17
N ALA A 93 -31.22 3.68 -5.98
CA ALA A 93 -31.16 4.68 -7.02
C ALA A 93 -30.23 4.17 -8.13
N VAL A 94 -30.75 3.30 -8.99
CA VAL A 94 -30.17 3.04 -10.30
C VAL A 94 -30.14 4.40 -10.98
N GLN A 95 -28.94 4.94 -11.20
CA GLN A 95 -28.78 6.21 -11.88
C GLN A 95 -29.51 6.11 -13.23
N VAL A 96 -30.42 7.05 -13.46
CA VAL A 96 -31.20 7.11 -14.70
C VAL A 96 -30.21 7.33 -15.84
N SER A 97 -30.30 6.51 -16.89
CA SER A 97 -29.49 6.69 -18.08
C SER A 97 -29.81 8.04 -18.75
N LYS A 98 -28.80 8.67 -19.34
CA LYS A 98 -28.98 9.92 -20.09
C LYS A 98 -28.89 9.68 -21.60
N PRO A 99 -29.51 10.53 -22.42
CA PRO A 99 -29.23 10.57 -23.85
C PRO A 99 -27.73 10.78 -24.10
N TYR A 100 -27.20 10.07 -25.09
CA TYR A 100 -25.79 10.17 -25.49
C TYR A 100 -25.50 11.52 -26.15
N GLU A 101 -24.48 12.22 -25.66
CA GLU A 101 -23.95 13.45 -26.25
C GLU A 101 -22.53 13.22 -26.80
N PHE A 102 -22.16 13.97 -27.85
CA PHE A 102 -20.84 13.85 -28.44
C PHE A 102 -19.75 14.18 -27.41
N GLY A 103 -18.89 13.19 -27.10
CA GLY A 103 -17.85 13.28 -26.07
C GLY A 103 -18.09 12.38 -24.86
N ASP A 104 -19.29 11.81 -24.71
CA ASP A 104 -19.56 10.80 -23.68
C ASP A 104 -18.83 9.49 -23.98
N THR A 105 -18.45 8.77 -22.92
CA THR A 105 -18.00 7.38 -23.05
C THR A 105 -19.17 6.49 -23.48
N VAL A 106 -18.98 5.70 -24.53
CA VAL A 106 -20.01 4.79 -25.09
C VAL A 106 -20.22 3.60 -24.16
N ASN A 107 -20.96 3.82 -23.07
CA ASN A 107 -21.44 2.79 -22.14
C ASN A 107 -22.97 2.71 -22.25
N LEU A 108 -23.44 2.08 -23.33
CA LEU A 108 -24.85 2.11 -23.71
C LEU A 108 -25.73 1.33 -22.72
N ASP A 109 -26.81 1.97 -22.30
CA ASP A 109 -27.94 1.30 -21.67
C ASP A 109 -28.78 0.66 -22.78
N VAL A 110 -28.51 -0.62 -23.05
CA VAL A 110 -29.17 -1.36 -24.13
C VAL A 110 -30.68 -1.40 -23.95
N ASN A 111 -31.17 -1.56 -22.72
CA ASN A 111 -32.60 -1.64 -22.46
C ASN A 111 -33.29 -0.32 -22.75
N THR A 112 -32.76 0.78 -22.21
CA THR A 112 -33.34 2.12 -22.43
C THR A 112 -33.20 2.55 -23.89
N THR A 113 -32.08 2.21 -24.54
CA THR A 113 -31.84 2.47 -25.96
C THR A 113 -32.83 1.74 -26.86
N LEU A 114 -33.01 0.43 -26.64
CA LEU A 114 -33.97 -0.37 -27.40
C LEU A 114 -35.41 0.09 -27.13
N LEU A 115 -35.76 0.40 -25.89
CA LEU A 115 -37.08 0.94 -25.55
C LEU A 115 -37.34 2.30 -26.20
N SER A 116 -36.33 3.17 -26.31
CA SER A 116 -36.45 4.45 -27.04
C SER A 116 -36.75 4.21 -28.51
N ALA A 117 -36.00 3.30 -29.15
CA ALA A 117 -36.21 2.96 -30.56
C ALA A 117 -37.57 2.27 -30.80
N ILE A 118 -38.00 1.35 -29.91
CA ILE A 118 -39.32 0.72 -29.99
C ILE A 118 -40.45 1.74 -29.76
N LYS A 119 -40.27 2.72 -28.86
CA LYS A 119 -41.26 3.79 -28.69
C LYS A 119 -41.37 4.67 -29.94
N ARG A 120 -40.28 4.83 -30.68
CA ARG A 120 -40.24 5.64 -31.92
C ARG A 120 -40.83 4.91 -33.13
N GLU A 121 -40.44 3.66 -33.35
CA GLU A 121 -40.80 2.88 -34.56
C GLU A 121 -41.90 1.83 -34.34
N GLY A 122 -42.24 1.53 -33.09
CA GLY A 122 -43.08 0.39 -32.73
C GLY A 122 -42.28 -0.92 -32.66
N LEU A 123 -42.97 -2.01 -32.27
CA LEU A 123 -42.37 -3.35 -32.28
C LEU A 123 -42.33 -3.89 -33.72
N GLY A 124 -41.21 -3.64 -34.40
CA GLY A 124 -40.88 -4.20 -35.71
C GLY A 124 -39.44 -4.73 -35.73
N VAL A 125 -39.21 -5.80 -36.49
CA VAL A 125 -37.86 -6.34 -36.73
C VAL A 125 -37.59 -6.28 -38.24
N PRO A 126 -36.47 -5.71 -38.71
CA PRO A 126 -35.38 -5.12 -37.92
C PRO A 126 -35.76 -3.75 -37.31
N LEU A 127 -35.27 -3.50 -36.09
CA LEU A 127 -35.42 -2.23 -35.40
C LEU A 127 -34.34 -1.27 -35.92
N ASN A 128 -34.72 -0.10 -36.45
CA ASN A 128 -33.75 0.88 -36.89
C ASN A 128 -33.35 1.77 -35.70
N LEU A 129 -32.05 1.86 -35.40
CA LEU A 129 -31.52 2.61 -34.27
C LEU A 129 -30.97 3.96 -34.75
N GLU A 130 -31.52 5.06 -34.24
CA GLU A 130 -31.00 6.41 -34.53
C GLU A 130 -30.14 6.95 -33.39
N TYR A 131 -29.31 7.95 -33.68
CA TYR A 131 -28.43 8.59 -32.69
C TYR A 131 -29.20 9.11 -31.45
N ARG A 132 -30.42 9.63 -31.65
CA ARG A 132 -31.29 10.11 -30.57
C ARG A 132 -31.84 9.02 -29.65
N ASP A 133 -31.80 7.76 -30.09
CA ASP A 133 -32.26 6.62 -29.30
C ASP A 133 -31.17 6.14 -28.34
N LEU A 134 -29.91 6.53 -28.56
CA LEU A 134 -28.78 6.08 -27.76
C LEU A 134 -28.82 6.70 -26.37
N HIS A 135 -28.91 5.83 -25.36
CA HIS A 135 -28.81 6.20 -23.96
C HIS A 135 -27.55 5.58 -23.37
N VAL A 136 -26.82 6.34 -22.57
CA VAL A 136 -25.65 5.86 -21.83
C VAL A 136 -25.94 5.83 -20.34
N HIS A 137 -25.37 4.82 -19.68
CA HIS A 137 -25.36 4.77 -18.23
C HIS A 137 -24.55 5.95 -17.70
N GLN A 138 -25.16 6.70 -16.77
CA GLN A 138 -24.39 7.61 -15.95
C GLN A 138 -23.49 6.77 -15.06
N CYS A 139 -22.21 7.13 -15.02
CA CYS A 139 -21.24 6.58 -14.10
C CYS A 139 -20.69 7.74 -13.31
N ASP A 140 -20.58 7.57 -11.99
CA ASP A 140 -19.89 8.55 -11.15
C ASP A 140 -18.51 8.83 -11.74
N TYR A 141 -18.16 10.11 -11.88
CA TYR A 141 -16.81 10.52 -12.23
C TYR A 141 -15.85 10.08 -11.12
N GLN A 142 -15.30 8.88 -11.26
CA GLN A 142 -14.28 8.41 -10.34
C GLN A 142 -12.96 9.06 -10.73
N SER A 143 -12.62 10.16 -10.05
CA SER A 143 -11.28 10.74 -10.14
C SER A 143 -10.24 9.64 -9.94
N SER A 144 -9.42 9.44 -10.96
CA SER A 144 -8.34 8.46 -10.94
C SER A 144 -7.34 8.83 -9.84
N CYS A 145 -6.92 7.84 -9.05
CA CYS A 145 -6.10 8.06 -7.87
C CYS A 145 -4.77 7.32 -7.96
N ALA A 146 -3.68 8.04 -7.71
CA ALA A 146 -2.38 7.46 -7.42
C ALA A 146 -2.17 7.38 -5.90
N THR A 147 -1.95 6.17 -5.39
CA THR A 147 -1.75 5.89 -3.97
C THR A 147 -0.36 5.32 -3.75
N VAL A 148 0.41 5.92 -2.85
CA VAL A 148 1.63 5.30 -2.30
C VAL A 148 1.32 4.85 -0.89
N VAL A 149 1.45 3.55 -0.62
CA VAL A 149 1.45 3.03 0.75
C VAL A 149 2.88 3.07 1.27
N MET A 150 3.12 3.89 2.28
CA MET A 150 4.44 4.11 2.87
C MET A 150 4.51 3.37 4.21
N LEU A 151 5.34 2.33 4.28
CA LEU A 151 5.45 1.44 5.44
C LEU A 151 6.74 1.67 6.20
N ASP A 152 6.61 1.84 7.51
CA ASP A 152 7.74 1.96 8.42
C ASP A 152 8.43 0.61 8.61
N CYS A 153 9.73 0.56 8.34
CA CYS A 153 10.60 -0.61 8.55
C CYS A 153 11.68 -0.33 9.61
N SER A 154 11.48 0.69 10.44
CA SER A 154 12.34 0.98 11.58
C SER A 154 12.17 -0.05 12.70
N HIS A 155 13.17 -0.12 13.58
CA HIS A 155 13.22 -1.10 14.64
C HIS A 155 12.03 -1.02 15.60
N SER A 156 11.40 0.16 15.76
CA SER A 156 10.25 0.36 16.66
C SER A 156 9.08 -0.56 16.32
N MET A 157 8.88 -0.87 15.04
CA MET A 157 7.76 -1.66 14.54
C MET A 157 7.75 -3.13 14.99
N ILE A 158 8.83 -3.62 15.60
CA ILE A 158 8.95 -4.96 16.19
C ILE A 158 9.42 -4.93 17.65
N LEU A 159 9.68 -3.74 18.19
CA LEU A 159 10.15 -3.56 19.55
C LEU A 159 9.03 -3.83 20.56
N TYR A 160 9.43 -4.17 21.79
CA TYR A 160 8.53 -4.45 22.92
C TYR A 160 7.61 -5.67 22.74
N GLY A 161 7.98 -6.61 21.86
CA GLY A 161 7.24 -7.86 21.65
C GLY A 161 5.92 -7.71 20.89
N GLU A 162 5.64 -6.52 20.36
CA GLU A 162 4.47 -6.25 19.52
C GLU A 162 4.87 -6.22 18.04
N ASP A 163 4.33 -7.14 17.24
CA ASP A 163 4.52 -7.12 15.78
C ASP A 163 3.53 -6.14 15.13
N ARG A 164 3.99 -4.91 14.91
CA ARG A 164 3.22 -3.84 14.24
C ARG A 164 3.42 -3.86 12.73
N PHE A 165 4.49 -4.49 12.25
CA PHE A 165 4.83 -4.55 10.83
C PHE A 165 3.96 -5.54 10.05
N THR A 166 3.64 -6.70 10.62
CA THR A 166 2.76 -7.67 9.96
C THR A 166 1.35 -7.11 9.68
N PRO A 167 0.67 -6.41 10.63
CA PRO A 167 -0.54 -5.65 10.33
C PRO A 167 -0.36 -4.64 9.19
N ALA A 168 0.76 -3.92 9.16
CA ALA A 168 1.06 -2.95 8.11
C ALA A 168 1.17 -3.60 6.71
N LYS A 169 1.80 -4.79 6.61
CA LYS A 169 1.82 -5.57 5.37
C LYS A 169 0.43 -6.02 4.93
N LYS A 170 -0.40 -6.46 5.88
CA LYS A 170 -1.79 -6.87 5.60
C LYS A 170 -2.61 -5.71 5.02
N VAL A 171 -2.44 -4.50 5.54
CA VAL A 171 -3.02 -3.26 4.98
C VAL A 171 -2.61 -3.07 3.53
N ALA A 172 -1.32 -3.09 3.24
CA ALA A 172 -0.83 -2.88 1.89
C ALA A 172 -1.33 -3.94 0.91
N LEU A 173 -1.37 -5.22 1.31
CA LEU A 173 -1.92 -6.32 0.49
C LEU A 173 -3.42 -6.16 0.26
N ALA A 174 -4.20 -5.85 1.30
CA ALA A 174 -5.64 -5.67 1.18
C ALA A 174 -6.00 -4.47 0.29
N LEU A 175 -5.30 -3.35 0.44
CA LEU A 175 -5.47 -2.17 -0.42
C LEU A 175 -5.08 -2.47 -1.87
N ALA A 176 -3.97 -3.17 -2.09
CA ALA A 176 -3.54 -3.55 -3.43
C ALA A 176 -4.58 -4.43 -4.12
N HIS A 177 -5.12 -5.43 -3.43
CA HIS A 177 -6.18 -6.28 -3.95
C HIS A 177 -7.47 -5.49 -4.22
N LEU A 178 -7.90 -4.63 -3.28
CA LEU A 178 -9.09 -3.80 -3.43
C LEU A 178 -8.97 -2.87 -4.64
N ILE A 179 -7.84 -2.19 -4.80
CA ILE A 179 -7.60 -1.28 -5.93
C ILE A 179 -7.58 -2.06 -7.25
N ARG A 180 -6.84 -3.17 -7.32
CA ARG A 180 -6.76 -3.98 -8.56
C ARG A 180 -8.12 -4.55 -8.99
N THR A 181 -8.98 -4.92 -8.03
CA THR A 181 -10.26 -5.59 -8.32
C THR A 181 -11.43 -4.63 -8.47
N GLN A 182 -11.51 -3.56 -7.69
CA GLN A 182 -12.66 -2.63 -7.70
C GLN A 182 -12.37 -1.28 -8.36
N TYR A 183 -11.10 -0.89 -8.51
CA TYR A 183 -10.69 0.41 -9.04
C TYR A 183 -9.58 0.29 -10.09
N PRO A 184 -9.83 -0.35 -11.24
CA PRO A 184 -8.80 -0.63 -12.25
C PRO A 184 -8.13 0.63 -12.84
N GLY A 185 -8.76 1.80 -12.71
CA GLY A 185 -8.19 3.11 -13.10
C GLY A 185 -7.22 3.71 -12.07
N ASP A 186 -7.10 3.14 -10.88
CA ASP A 186 -6.20 3.61 -9.82
C ASP A 186 -4.86 2.86 -9.85
N SER A 187 -3.83 3.49 -9.30
CA SER A 187 -2.50 2.88 -9.15
C SER A 187 -2.09 2.84 -7.69
N LEU A 188 -1.49 1.72 -7.27
CA LEU A 188 -0.88 1.57 -5.95
C LEU A 188 0.60 1.25 -6.08
N LYS A 189 1.43 1.95 -5.30
CA LYS A 189 2.87 1.69 -5.12
C LYS A 189 3.18 1.53 -3.64
N VAL A 190 4.20 0.76 -3.30
CA VAL A 190 4.64 0.57 -1.91
C VAL A 190 6.03 1.16 -1.76
N VAL A 191 6.22 1.96 -0.71
CA VAL A 191 7.51 2.54 -0.32
C VAL A 191 7.83 2.08 1.10
N LEU A 192 9.02 1.55 1.30
CA LEU A 192 9.56 1.31 2.64
C LEU A 192 10.41 2.50 3.04
N PHE A 193 10.31 2.90 4.31
CA PHE A 193 11.21 3.89 4.88
C PHE A 193 11.81 3.38 6.18
N HIS A 194 13.09 3.69 6.35
CA HIS A 194 13.95 3.25 7.43
C HIS A 194 15.08 4.29 7.53
N ASP A 195 16.37 3.91 7.58
CA ASP A 195 17.48 4.86 7.41
C ASP A 195 17.45 5.63 6.07
N SER A 196 16.94 4.98 5.03
CA SER A 196 16.69 5.53 3.70
C SER A 196 15.25 5.21 3.27
N ALA A 197 14.94 5.37 1.99
CA ALA A 197 13.66 4.94 1.43
C ALA A 197 13.86 4.18 0.12
N GLU A 198 13.04 3.15 -0.11
CA GLU A 198 13.07 2.34 -1.34
C GLU A 198 11.65 2.00 -1.82
N GLU A 199 11.48 1.91 -3.14
CA GLU A 199 10.24 1.38 -3.73
C GLU A 199 10.28 -0.15 -3.64
N LEU A 200 9.21 -0.73 -3.11
CA LEU A 200 9.10 -2.17 -2.97
C LEU A 200 8.08 -2.72 -3.98
N PRO A 201 8.48 -3.63 -4.87
CA PRO A 201 7.53 -4.41 -5.66
C PRO A 201 6.61 -5.20 -4.74
N LEU A 202 5.30 -5.21 -5.03
CA LEU A 202 4.29 -5.84 -4.17
C LEU A 202 4.60 -7.32 -3.89
N ALA A 203 5.21 -8.03 -4.84
CA ALA A 203 5.62 -9.43 -4.66
C ALA A 203 6.66 -9.67 -3.56
N ARG A 204 7.47 -8.65 -3.24
CA ARG A 204 8.46 -8.72 -2.16
C ARG A 204 7.91 -8.30 -0.80
N LEU A 205 6.68 -7.80 -0.73
CA LEU A 205 6.08 -7.32 0.51
C LEU A 205 5.97 -8.42 1.58
N ALA A 206 5.57 -9.63 1.19
CA ALA A 206 5.42 -10.74 2.12
C ALA A 206 6.75 -11.11 2.80
N THR A 207 7.85 -11.14 2.03
CA THR A 207 9.18 -11.59 2.47
C THR A 207 10.02 -10.51 3.12
N THR A 208 9.60 -9.24 3.04
CA THR A 208 10.31 -8.10 3.64
C THR A 208 10.41 -8.25 5.15
N ARG A 209 11.55 -7.93 5.75
CA ARG A 209 11.74 -7.96 7.21
C ARG A 209 12.10 -6.56 7.72
N VAL A 210 11.77 -6.32 8.98
CA VAL A 210 12.22 -5.13 9.70
C VAL A 210 13.69 -5.29 10.07
N GLY A 211 14.46 -4.21 9.98
CA GLY A 211 15.87 -4.18 10.38
C GLY A 211 16.12 -3.26 11.57
N PRO A 212 17.37 -3.22 12.09
CA PRO A 212 17.78 -2.31 13.16
C PRO A 212 17.98 -0.88 12.63
N TYR A 213 16.93 -0.33 12.02
CA TYR A 213 16.96 0.96 11.35
C TYR A 213 16.24 2.05 12.14
N HIS A 214 16.55 3.29 11.82
CA HIS A 214 15.86 4.49 12.29
C HIS A 214 14.68 4.85 11.38
N THR A 215 13.93 5.87 11.77
CA THR A 215 12.69 6.31 11.11
C THR A 215 12.96 7.59 10.31
N ASN A 216 13.39 7.46 9.05
CA ASN A 216 13.62 8.60 8.14
C ASN A 216 12.37 8.93 7.33
N THR A 217 11.38 9.53 8.00
CA THR A 217 10.11 9.91 7.38
C THR A 217 10.31 10.90 6.23
N ALA A 218 11.28 11.82 6.34
CA ALA A 218 11.58 12.80 5.30
C ALA A 218 11.97 12.14 3.98
N GLU A 219 12.90 11.18 3.98
CA GLU A 219 13.33 10.50 2.75
C GLU A 219 12.21 9.62 2.18
N GLY A 220 11.40 8.99 3.04
CA GLY A 220 10.20 8.25 2.64
C GLY A 220 9.20 9.12 1.88
N LEU A 221 8.86 10.28 2.45
CA LEU A 221 7.94 11.25 1.84
C LEU A 221 8.51 11.80 0.53
N LYS A 222 9.81 12.06 0.47
CA LYS A 222 10.49 12.55 -0.73
C LYS A 222 10.40 11.55 -1.89
N LEU A 223 10.66 10.26 -1.61
CA LEU A 223 10.53 9.20 -2.61
C LEU A 223 9.07 9.02 -3.04
N ALA A 224 8.14 8.96 -2.09
CA ALA A 224 6.71 8.83 -2.36
C ALA A 224 6.19 9.98 -3.23
N ARG A 225 6.57 11.23 -2.91
CA ARG A 225 6.22 12.40 -3.72
C ARG A 225 6.77 12.29 -5.14
N ARG A 226 8.02 11.87 -5.32
CA ARG A 226 8.62 11.68 -6.65
C ARG A 226 7.85 10.65 -7.47
N ILE A 227 7.49 9.52 -6.86
CA ILE A 227 6.67 8.47 -7.50
C ILE A 227 5.31 9.02 -7.91
N LEU A 228 4.61 9.71 -7.01
CA LEU A 228 3.28 10.29 -7.26
C LEU A 228 3.30 11.41 -8.30
N GLN A 229 4.35 12.22 -8.35
CA GLN A 229 4.51 13.28 -9.35
C GLN A 229 4.68 12.72 -10.76
N ALA A 230 5.33 11.56 -10.91
CA ALA A 230 5.45 10.86 -12.19
C ALA A 230 4.12 10.27 -12.69
N GLN A 231 3.14 10.07 -11.80
CA GLN A 231 1.82 9.54 -12.16
C GLN A 231 0.90 10.66 -12.69
N ARG A 232 0.28 10.41 -13.86
CA ARG A 232 -0.77 11.27 -14.45
C ARG A 232 -2.15 10.88 -13.90
N LYS A 233 -2.35 11.13 -12.61
CA LYS A 233 -3.61 10.91 -11.88
C LYS A 233 -4.04 12.22 -11.22
N GLU A 234 -5.34 12.46 -11.18
CA GLU A 234 -5.91 13.69 -10.63
C GLU A 234 -5.71 13.77 -9.11
N MET A 235 -5.95 12.65 -8.43
CA MET A 235 -5.75 12.53 -7.01
C MET A 235 -4.43 11.83 -6.71
N LYS A 236 -3.66 12.39 -5.78
CA LYS A 236 -2.39 11.82 -5.31
C LYS A 236 -2.44 11.74 -3.79
N GLN A 237 -2.22 10.54 -3.26
CA GLN A 237 -2.24 10.32 -1.82
C GLN A 237 -1.11 9.41 -1.36
N ILE A 238 -0.66 9.67 -0.13
CA ILE A 238 0.23 8.82 0.65
C ILE A 238 -0.59 8.26 1.80
N VAL A 239 -0.56 6.93 1.95
CA VAL A 239 -1.08 6.20 3.12
C VAL A 239 0.15 5.76 3.91
N MET A 240 0.50 6.52 4.94
CA MET A 240 1.65 6.25 5.79
C MET A 240 1.24 5.41 7.00
N VAL A 241 1.92 4.30 7.23
CA VAL A 241 1.76 3.45 8.41
C VAL A 241 3.06 3.47 9.21
N THR A 242 2.99 3.93 10.46
CA THR A 242 4.16 4.10 11.34
C THR A 242 3.77 3.98 12.80
N ASP A 243 4.71 3.58 13.64
CA ASP A 243 4.57 3.57 15.10
C ASP A 243 5.54 4.55 15.79
N GLY A 244 6.42 5.19 15.03
CA GLY A 244 7.58 5.90 15.53
C GLY A 244 7.61 7.36 15.11
N LYS A 245 8.28 8.17 15.94
CA LYS A 245 8.62 9.55 15.58
C LYS A 245 9.74 9.52 14.54
N PRO A 246 9.86 10.54 13.69
CA PRO A 246 11.06 10.73 12.89
C PRO A 246 12.30 10.76 13.79
N THR A 247 13.26 9.87 13.51
CA THR A 247 14.51 9.73 14.29
C THR A 247 15.76 9.85 13.41
N ALA A 248 15.60 9.98 12.09
CA ALA A 248 16.71 10.19 11.18
C ALA A 248 16.35 11.14 10.03
N CYS A 249 17.36 11.83 9.50
CA CYS A 249 17.25 12.62 8.28
C CYS A 249 18.60 12.68 7.55
N PHE A 250 18.58 13.02 6.26
CA PHE A 250 19.80 13.34 5.52
C PHE A 250 20.08 14.84 5.57
N LEU A 251 21.30 15.21 5.96
CA LEU A 251 21.79 16.58 5.94
C LEU A 251 22.51 16.87 4.61
N ASP A 252 22.12 17.97 3.98
CA ASP A 252 22.78 18.46 2.76
C ASP A 252 24.07 19.21 3.10
N GLY A 253 25.01 19.29 2.15
CA GLY A 253 26.34 19.91 2.36
C GLY A 253 26.31 21.39 2.79
N ARG A 254 25.21 22.12 2.57
CA ARG A 254 25.03 23.51 3.04
C ARG A 254 24.65 23.58 4.53
N GLU A 255 23.87 22.63 5.03
CA GLU A 255 23.50 22.53 6.45
C GLU A 255 24.67 22.03 7.31
N GLN A 256 25.64 21.35 6.67
CA GLN A 256 26.92 20.98 7.29
C GLN A 256 27.83 22.21 7.55
N ALA A 257 27.64 23.32 6.81
CA ALA A 257 28.48 24.51 6.88
C ALA A 257 27.94 25.62 7.80
N SER A 258 26.61 25.72 7.97
CA SER A 258 26.02 26.50 9.06
C SER A 258 26.24 25.73 10.35
N GLY A 259 27.02 26.27 11.30
CA GLY A 259 27.35 25.63 12.58
C GLY A 259 26.17 25.42 13.54
N ALA A 260 25.06 24.85 13.07
CA ALA A 260 23.82 24.60 13.81
C ALA A 260 23.96 23.51 14.89
N LEU A 261 25.05 22.74 14.91
CA LEU A 261 25.43 21.96 16.08
C LEU A 261 26.96 21.96 16.26
N GLY A 262 27.46 22.88 17.08
CA GLY A 262 28.72 22.72 17.81
C GLY A 262 28.68 21.58 18.84
N ARG A 263 27.97 20.48 18.55
CA ARG A 263 27.85 19.31 19.42
C ARG A 263 28.57 18.14 18.77
N SER A 264 29.25 17.41 19.65
CA SER A 264 30.18 16.32 19.44
C SER A 264 29.82 15.33 18.33
N ALA A 265 30.86 14.68 17.79
CA ALA A 265 30.84 13.70 16.71
C ALA A 265 29.95 12.45 16.93
N TRP A 266 29.10 12.42 17.96
CA TRP A 266 28.17 11.34 18.27
C TRP A 266 26.81 11.62 17.63
N GLY A 267 26.52 10.97 16.49
CA GLY A 267 25.24 11.09 15.77
C GLY A 267 25.35 11.20 14.25
N TYR A 268 26.57 11.37 13.74
CA TYR A 268 26.82 11.44 12.31
C TYR A 268 27.13 10.06 11.72
N GLY A 269 26.24 9.57 10.85
CA GLY A 269 26.37 8.31 10.13
C GLY A 269 27.10 8.41 8.79
N GLU A 270 27.05 7.30 8.06
CA GLU A 270 27.69 7.04 6.76
C GLU A 270 27.29 8.08 5.69
N LEU A 271 28.23 8.42 4.80
CA LEU A 271 27.99 9.26 3.63
C LEU A 271 27.34 8.43 2.53
N ARG A 272 26.12 8.80 2.10
CA ARG A 272 25.44 8.16 0.97
C ARG A 272 25.08 9.19 -0.09
N GLY A 273 25.71 9.09 -1.27
CA GLY A 273 25.44 9.98 -2.39
C GLY A 273 25.72 11.46 -2.10
N GLY A 274 26.75 11.76 -1.31
CA GLY A 274 27.13 13.12 -0.92
C GLY A 274 26.28 13.75 0.20
N ARG A 275 25.26 13.04 0.70
CA ARG A 275 24.44 13.44 1.86
C ARG A 275 24.84 12.62 3.08
N ARG A 276 24.81 13.24 4.26
CA ARG A 276 25.20 12.59 5.52
C ARG A 276 23.96 12.20 6.32
N LEU A 277 23.90 10.95 6.76
CA LEU A 277 22.78 10.48 7.59
C LEU A 277 22.96 10.96 9.03
N TYR A 278 22.00 11.74 9.54
CA TYR A 278 21.91 12.15 10.93
C TYR A 278 20.88 11.27 11.66
N LYS A 279 21.23 10.80 12.86
CA LYS A 279 20.39 9.90 13.66
C LYS A 279 20.27 10.39 15.10
N ASN A 280 19.05 10.44 15.61
CA ASN A 280 18.75 10.68 17.01
C ASN A 280 17.60 9.76 17.46
N SER A 281 17.94 8.73 18.23
CA SER A 281 16.99 7.70 18.68
C SER A 281 15.94 8.18 19.68
N MET A 282 16.12 9.35 20.32
CA MET A 282 15.18 9.87 21.33
C MET A 282 13.88 10.41 20.69
N GLY A 283 13.91 10.71 19.38
CA GLY A 283 12.79 11.32 18.66
C GLY A 283 12.54 12.78 19.04
N GLY A 284 11.86 13.52 18.17
CA GLY A 284 11.55 14.95 18.41
C GLY A 284 12.76 15.89 18.26
N ASP A 285 13.85 15.42 17.68
CA ASP A 285 15.03 16.23 17.39
C ASP A 285 14.69 17.37 16.41
N PRO A 286 15.00 18.64 16.74
CA PRO A 286 14.64 19.79 15.89
C PRO A 286 15.10 19.68 14.45
N VAL A 287 16.29 19.13 14.20
CA VAL A 287 16.87 19.00 12.85
C VAL A 287 16.09 17.95 12.04
N VAL A 288 15.80 16.80 12.65
CA VAL A 288 15.01 15.74 12.00
C VAL A 288 13.57 16.20 11.74
N MET A 289 12.98 16.92 12.70
CA MET A 289 11.63 17.43 12.60
C MET A 289 11.52 18.51 11.51
N GLU A 290 12.47 19.44 11.44
CA GLU A 290 12.52 20.46 10.40
C GLU A 290 12.62 19.83 9.01
N ALA A 291 13.54 18.88 8.82
CA ALA A 291 13.70 18.17 7.55
C ALA A 291 12.40 17.44 7.14
N THR A 292 11.73 16.80 8.11
CA THR A 292 10.46 16.10 7.88
C THR A 292 9.35 17.08 7.49
N PHE A 293 9.18 18.17 8.24
CA PHE A 293 8.14 19.16 7.94
C PHE A 293 8.39 19.89 6.62
N ARG A 294 9.65 20.15 6.26
CA ARG A 294 10.03 20.70 4.96
C ARG A 294 9.53 19.81 3.82
N GLU A 295 9.70 18.49 3.94
CA GLU A 295 9.19 17.56 2.93
C GLU A 295 7.66 17.44 2.96
N VAL A 296 7.03 17.49 4.13
CA VAL A 296 5.55 17.57 4.25
C VAL A 296 5.00 18.79 3.49
N GLN A 297 5.64 19.95 3.60
CA GLN A 297 5.28 21.13 2.81
C GLN A 297 5.49 20.91 1.32
N ALA A 298 6.57 20.24 0.91
CA ALA A 298 6.81 19.91 -0.49
C ALA A 298 5.71 18.99 -1.05
N CYS A 299 5.24 18.00 -0.27
CA CYS A 299 4.09 17.16 -0.60
C CYS A 299 2.81 17.98 -0.76
N ARG A 300 2.51 18.89 0.19
CA ARG A 300 1.35 19.79 0.10
C ARG A 300 1.39 20.62 -1.19
N LYS A 301 2.53 21.25 -1.49
CA LYS A 301 2.72 22.05 -2.72
C LYS A 301 2.56 21.23 -3.99
N ALA A 302 2.89 19.94 -3.94
CA ALA A 302 2.70 18.99 -5.04
C ALA A 302 1.26 18.45 -5.17
N GLY A 303 0.32 18.91 -4.35
CA GLY A 303 -1.06 18.40 -4.32
C GLY A 303 -1.17 16.97 -3.78
N VAL A 304 -0.17 16.51 -3.01
CA VAL A 304 -0.15 15.17 -2.42
C VAL A 304 -0.78 15.22 -1.03
N MET A 305 -1.83 14.44 -0.85
CA MET A 305 -2.49 14.27 0.45
C MET A 305 -1.76 13.21 1.29
N ILE A 306 -1.54 13.46 2.58
CA ILE A 306 -0.86 12.49 3.47
C ILE A 306 -1.86 12.01 4.52
N ASN A 307 -2.13 10.71 4.55
CA ASN A 307 -2.95 10.07 5.57
C ASN A 307 -2.05 9.22 6.45
N THR A 308 -2.08 9.47 7.75
CA THR A 308 -1.17 8.85 8.70
C THR A 308 -1.95 7.91 9.61
N PHE A 309 -1.56 6.64 9.61
CA PHE A 309 -2.08 5.61 10.49
C PHE A 309 -1.01 5.25 11.51
N MET A 310 -1.31 5.61 12.76
CA MET A 310 -0.37 5.50 13.86
C MET A 310 -0.70 4.26 14.68
N LEU A 311 0.33 3.47 14.97
CA LEU A 311 0.23 2.26 15.80
C LEU A 311 0.67 2.46 17.26
N ALA A 312 0.81 3.72 17.69
CA ALA A 312 1.30 4.08 19.02
C ALA A 312 0.52 5.24 19.66
N SER A 313 0.51 5.26 21.00
CA SER A 313 -0.22 6.22 21.85
C SER A 313 0.66 7.34 22.44
N ASP A 314 1.89 7.49 21.96
CA ASP A 314 2.84 8.49 22.49
C ASP A 314 2.33 9.92 22.24
N TYR A 315 2.23 10.72 23.31
CA TYR A 315 1.76 12.10 23.30
C TYR A 315 2.51 12.99 22.29
N TYR A 316 3.84 12.88 22.25
CA TYR A 316 4.65 13.71 21.34
C TYR A 316 4.48 13.26 19.88
N LEU A 317 4.22 11.97 19.65
CA LEU A 317 3.93 11.47 18.31
C LEU A 317 2.55 11.99 17.83
N VAL A 318 1.58 12.06 18.75
CA VAL A 318 0.26 12.68 18.50
C VAL A 318 0.44 14.15 18.08
N GLU A 319 1.29 14.91 18.78
CA GLU A 319 1.54 16.32 18.45
C GLU A 319 2.19 16.50 17.08
N PHE A 320 3.24 15.72 16.78
CA PHE A 320 3.88 15.69 15.47
C PHE A 320 2.87 15.43 14.34
N VAL A 321 2.03 14.41 14.50
CA VAL A 321 1.07 14.03 13.46
C VAL A 321 -0.06 15.05 13.36
N LYS A 322 -0.48 15.68 14.47
CA LYS A 322 -1.42 16.82 14.43
C LYS A 322 -0.85 17.96 13.58
N GLN A 323 0.42 18.35 13.80
CA GLN A 323 1.07 19.39 13.00
C GLN A 323 1.13 18.99 11.51
N MET A 324 1.56 17.76 11.21
CA MET A 324 1.58 17.25 9.83
C MET A 324 0.19 17.26 9.17
N THR A 325 -0.85 16.89 9.92
CA THR A 325 -2.25 16.85 9.46
C THR A 325 -2.82 18.25 9.29
N GLN A 326 -2.38 19.25 10.04
CA GLN A 326 -2.73 20.66 9.80
C GLN A 326 -2.03 21.22 8.55
N MET A 327 -0.81 20.77 8.30
CA MET A 327 -0.01 21.17 7.14
C MET A 327 -0.46 20.50 5.84
N THR A 328 -1.22 19.41 5.89
CA THR A 328 -1.74 18.71 4.72
C THR A 328 -3.27 18.67 4.77
N SER A 329 -3.98 18.40 3.68
CA SER A 329 -5.43 18.10 3.76
C SER A 329 -5.68 16.64 4.17
N GLY A 330 -4.78 16.11 5.00
CA GLY A 330 -4.68 14.74 5.41
C GLY A 330 -5.59 14.38 6.59
N LYS A 331 -5.55 13.11 7.00
CA LYS A 331 -6.15 12.66 8.26
C LYS A 331 -5.16 11.82 9.05
N ALA A 332 -5.27 11.90 10.37
CA ALA A 332 -4.55 11.05 11.30
C ALA A 332 -5.51 10.07 11.96
N TYR A 333 -5.12 8.80 11.99
CA TYR A 333 -5.87 7.73 12.64
C TYR A 333 -5.00 7.07 13.70
N PHE A 334 -5.53 7.00 14.91
CA PHE A 334 -4.94 6.22 16.00
C PHE A 334 -5.52 4.82 15.93
N ALA A 335 -4.67 3.86 15.63
CA ALA A 335 -5.03 2.47 15.45
C ALA A 335 -4.23 1.58 16.40
N THR A 336 -4.81 0.45 16.76
CA THR A 336 -4.11 -0.68 17.35
C THR A 336 -3.72 -1.66 16.25
N PRO A 337 -2.71 -2.53 16.47
CA PRO A 337 -2.35 -3.59 15.52
C PRO A 337 -3.55 -4.43 15.04
N GLY A 338 -4.56 -4.63 15.90
CA GLY A 338 -5.76 -5.41 15.58
C GLY A 338 -6.78 -4.70 14.68
N ASN A 339 -6.85 -3.36 14.71
CA ASN A 339 -7.89 -2.60 13.98
C ASN A 339 -7.34 -1.71 12.85
N LEU A 340 -6.02 -1.58 12.72
CA LEU A 340 -5.34 -0.80 11.69
C LEU A 340 -5.91 -1.05 10.30
N THR A 341 -5.98 -2.31 9.90
CA THR A 341 -6.40 -2.69 8.55
C THR A 341 -7.83 -2.25 8.25
N GLN A 342 -8.72 -2.32 9.24
CA GLN A 342 -10.10 -1.90 9.11
C GLN A 342 -10.21 -0.38 8.93
N PHE A 343 -9.52 0.41 9.76
CA PHE A 343 -9.54 1.87 9.66
C PHE A 343 -9.04 2.37 8.31
N VAL A 344 -7.94 1.80 7.81
CA VAL A 344 -7.36 2.18 6.51
C VAL A 344 -8.35 1.92 5.37
N LEU A 345 -8.96 0.73 5.34
CA LEU A 345 -9.91 0.37 4.29
C LEU A 345 -11.18 1.22 4.32
N ILE A 346 -11.74 1.47 5.51
CA ILE A 346 -12.93 2.32 5.66
C ILE A 346 -12.64 3.76 5.19
N ASP A 347 -11.50 4.33 5.59
CA ASP A 347 -11.13 5.68 5.15
C ASP A 347 -10.96 5.76 3.63
N PHE A 348 -10.27 4.77 3.05
CA PHE A 348 -10.08 4.67 1.60
C PHE A 348 -11.43 4.63 0.86
N LEU A 349 -12.35 3.77 1.30
CA LEU A 349 -13.68 3.60 0.70
C LEU A 349 -14.58 4.82 0.88
N LYS A 350 -14.58 5.46 2.05
CA LYS A 350 -15.37 6.69 2.30
C LYS A 350 -14.96 7.82 1.36
N ARG A 351 -13.67 7.97 1.06
CA ARG A 351 -13.17 9.01 0.16
C ARG A 351 -13.60 8.80 -1.28
N LYS A 352 -13.65 7.55 -1.73
CA LYS A 352 -14.16 7.22 -3.07
C LYS A 352 -15.64 7.60 -3.24
N LYS A 353 -16.44 7.60 -2.16
CA LYS A 353 -17.85 8.01 -2.19
C LYS A 353 -18.07 9.52 -2.03
N SER A 354 -17.22 10.22 -1.28
CA SER A 354 -17.47 11.60 -0.81
C SER A 354 -17.25 12.71 -1.86
N ARG A 355 -16.80 12.38 -3.08
CA ARG A 355 -16.51 13.38 -4.12
C ARG A 355 -17.60 13.53 -5.18
N VAL A 356 -18.77 12.91 -4.98
CA VAL A 356 -19.99 13.24 -5.72
C VAL A 356 -20.54 14.54 -5.12
N LYS A 357 -20.23 15.67 -5.75
CA LYS A 357 -20.91 16.94 -5.54
C LYS A 357 -21.20 17.60 -6.87
#